data_AF-U3U448-F1
#
_entry.id   AF-U3U448-F1
#
_cell.length_a   1.000
_cell.length_b   1.000
_cell.length_c   1.000
_cell.angle_alpha   90.00
_cell.angle_beta   90.00
_cell.angle_gamma   90.00
#
_symmetry.space_group_name_H-M   'P 1'
#
loop_
_entity.id
_entity.type
_entity.pdbx_description
1 polymer ?
#
loop_
_entity_poly.entity_id
_entity_poly.type
_entity_poly.pdbx_seq_one_letter_code
_entity_poly.pdbx_strand_id
1 'polypeptide(L)'
;MYGLLRKYDISWSDSTHSAWQRMFDQRGYYVSEVYVYLKNGSTLLSEAPGHFEGQPCGCFVLGNEKDILLYVTHEKAAGSTDWKACSDVLHETWGALATYVPADQIARVQVRRTRFKEARVLPEE
;
A
#
# COMPACT_ATOMS: atom_id res chain seq x y z
N MET A 1 -22.01 7.69 28.01
CA MET A 1 -20.59 7.65 27.59
C MET A 1 -20.41 8.08 26.14
N TYR A 2 -21.11 7.49 25.16
CA TYR A 2 -20.98 7.85 23.74
C TYR A 2 -21.36 9.30 23.36
N GLY A 3 -22.31 9.93 24.08
CA GLY A 3 -22.73 11.31 23.79
C GLY A 3 -21.72 12.41 24.18
N LEU A 4 -20.88 12.17 25.19
CA LEU A 4 -19.80 13.08 25.58
C LEU A 4 -18.64 13.00 24.58
N LEU A 5 -18.26 11.79 24.16
CA LEU A 5 -17.22 11.56 23.16
C LEU A 5 -17.55 12.23 21.82
N ARG A 6 -18.78 12.05 21.32
CA ARG A 6 -19.25 12.68 20.08
C ARG A 6 -19.36 14.21 20.15
N LYS A 7 -19.60 14.78 21.34
CA LYS A 7 -19.63 16.24 21.56
C LYS A 7 -18.24 16.87 21.50
N TYR A 8 -17.19 16.11 21.81
CA TYR A 8 -15.79 16.55 21.76
C TYR A 8 -15.03 16.01 20.53
N ASP A 9 -15.76 15.43 19.57
CA ASP A 9 -15.20 14.77 18.36
C ASP A 9 -14.17 13.68 18.67
N ILE A 10 -14.24 13.12 19.89
CA ILE A 10 -13.38 12.04 20.33
C ILE A 10 -13.94 10.73 19.78
N SER A 11 -13.18 10.12 18.90
CA SER A 11 -13.50 8.85 18.29
C SER A 11 -12.55 7.76 18.82
N TRP A 12 -12.91 6.48 18.65
CA TRP A 12 -11.92 5.38 18.75
C TRP A 12 -10.72 5.62 17.83
N SER A 13 -10.90 6.54 16.89
CA SER A 13 -9.86 7.01 16.05
C SER A 13 -8.69 7.66 16.87
N ASP A 14 -8.95 8.39 17.94
CA ASP A 14 -7.88 9.22 18.52
C ASP A 14 -6.83 8.46 19.36
N SER A 15 -6.97 7.13 19.49
CA SER A 15 -6.07 6.26 20.26
C SER A 15 -5.09 5.40 19.44
N THR A 16 -4.96 5.56 18.12
CA THR A 16 -3.90 4.87 17.35
C THR A 16 -2.58 5.60 17.48
N HIS A 17 -1.48 4.84 17.61
CA HIS A 17 -0.15 5.40 17.78
C HIS A 17 0.39 6.13 16.54
N SER A 18 -0.21 5.93 15.35
CA SER A 18 0.16 6.69 14.15
C SER A 18 -0.94 6.72 13.09
N ALA A 19 -0.93 7.79 12.29
CA ALA A 19 -1.72 7.90 11.05
C ALA A 19 -1.42 6.76 10.05
N TRP A 20 -0.23 6.17 10.15
CA TRP A 20 0.23 5.03 9.35
C TRP A 20 -0.56 3.76 9.65
N GLN A 21 -0.65 3.38 10.93
CA GLN A 21 -1.48 2.25 11.39
C GLN A 21 -2.97 2.49 11.08
N ARG A 22 -3.38 3.75 11.10
CA ARG A 22 -4.75 4.17 10.79
C ARG A 22 -5.24 3.83 9.41
N MET A 23 -4.35 3.75 8.42
CA MET A 23 -4.77 3.47 7.04
C MET A 23 -5.54 2.15 6.90
N PHE A 24 -5.42 1.24 7.87
CA PHE A 24 -6.01 -0.10 7.86
C PHE A 24 -7.00 -0.39 8.99
N ASP A 25 -7.33 0.61 9.78
CA ASP A 25 -8.16 0.44 10.98
C ASP A 25 -9.65 0.20 10.65
N GLN A 26 -10.06 0.51 9.41
CA GLN A 26 -11.41 0.31 8.91
C GLN A 26 -11.57 -1.02 8.20
N ARG A 27 -12.53 -1.84 8.67
CA ARG A 27 -12.95 -3.10 8.04
C ARG A 27 -13.90 -2.85 6.86
N GLY A 28 -14.01 -3.84 5.96
CA GLY A 28 -14.93 -3.80 4.80
C GLY A 28 -14.39 -3.06 3.57
N TYR A 29 -13.09 -2.72 3.58
CA TYR A 29 -12.40 -2.12 2.45
C TYR A 29 -11.11 -2.88 2.14
N TYR A 30 -10.95 -3.26 0.88
CA TYR A 30 -9.79 -3.95 0.34
C TYR A 30 -8.81 -2.93 -0.27
N VAL A 31 -7.53 -3.27 -0.29
CA VAL A 31 -6.53 -2.46 -0.98
C VAL A 31 -6.52 -2.83 -2.44
N SER A 32 -6.76 -1.86 -3.30
CA SER A 32 -6.65 -2.05 -4.75
C SER A 32 -5.26 -1.68 -5.25
N GLU A 33 -4.64 -0.65 -4.69
CA GLU A 33 -3.33 -0.16 -5.14
C GLU A 33 -2.55 0.48 -3.98
N VAL A 34 -1.23 0.30 -3.99
CA VAL A 34 -0.30 0.99 -3.09
C VAL A 34 0.77 1.68 -3.91
N TYR A 35 0.84 3.00 -3.79
CA TYR A 35 1.86 3.82 -4.43
C TYR A 35 2.89 4.28 -3.40
N VAL A 36 4.17 4.09 -3.69
CA VAL A 36 5.29 4.56 -2.87
C VAL A 36 6.11 5.53 -3.71
N TYR A 37 6.07 6.81 -3.34
CA TYR A 37 6.87 7.86 -3.95
C TYR A 37 8.21 7.94 -3.23
N LEU A 38 9.29 7.77 -3.98
CA LEU A 38 10.64 7.84 -3.45
C LEU A 38 11.21 9.26 -3.55
N LYS A 39 12.15 9.59 -2.66
CA LYS A 39 12.81 10.92 -2.64
C LYS A 39 13.62 11.23 -3.89
N ASN A 40 14.10 10.20 -4.60
CA ASN A 40 14.78 10.35 -5.88
C ASN A 40 13.83 10.71 -7.04
N GLY A 41 12.51 10.77 -6.79
CA GLY A 41 11.48 11.12 -7.77
C GLY A 41 10.87 9.91 -8.49
N SER A 42 11.37 8.69 -8.30
CA SER A 42 10.71 7.49 -8.84
C SER A 42 9.50 7.10 -7.99
N THR A 43 8.60 6.29 -8.58
CA THR A 43 7.40 5.79 -7.91
C THR A 43 7.30 4.28 -8.10
N LEU A 44 7.01 3.57 -7.02
CA LEU A 44 6.71 2.14 -7.03
C LEU A 44 5.20 1.95 -6.87
N LEU A 45 4.65 0.97 -7.56
CA LEU A 45 3.25 0.58 -7.47
C LEU A 45 3.15 -0.92 -7.15
N SER A 46 2.33 -1.25 -6.16
CA SER A 46 1.77 -2.59 -5.97
C SER A 46 0.30 -2.55 -6.39
N GLU A 47 0.01 -3.10 -7.55
CA GLU A 47 -1.33 -3.25 -8.08
C GLU A 47 -1.98 -4.53 -7.56
N ALA A 48 -3.26 -4.44 -7.20
CA ALA A 48 -4.06 -5.52 -6.62
C ALA A 48 -3.31 -6.33 -5.54
N PRO A 49 -2.83 -5.71 -4.44
CA PRO A 49 -2.00 -6.40 -3.45
C PRO A 49 -2.64 -7.66 -2.85
N GLY A 50 -3.97 -7.76 -2.89
CA GLY A 50 -4.71 -8.96 -2.48
C GLY A 50 -4.28 -10.23 -3.21
N HIS A 51 -3.71 -10.14 -4.42
CA HIS A 51 -3.16 -11.31 -5.13
C HIS A 51 -1.95 -11.93 -4.41
N PHE A 52 -1.34 -11.21 -3.46
CA PHE A 52 -0.19 -11.67 -2.68
C PHE A 52 -0.57 -12.11 -1.25
N GLU A 53 -1.85 -12.29 -0.90
CA GLU A 53 -2.30 -12.64 0.46
C GLU A 53 -1.67 -13.95 0.99
N GLY A 54 -1.39 -14.91 0.10
CA GLY A 54 -0.74 -16.19 0.44
C GLY A 54 0.79 -16.16 0.39
N GLN A 55 1.40 -15.02 0.09
CA GLN A 55 2.85 -14.89 -0.04
C GLN A 55 3.50 -14.53 1.31
N PRO A 56 4.83 -14.74 1.46
CA PRO A 56 5.54 -14.33 2.67
C PRO A 56 5.30 -12.86 3.03
N CYS A 57 5.04 -12.56 4.30
CA CYS A 57 4.70 -11.20 4.77
C CYS A 57 3.34 -10.66 4.28
N GLY A 58 2.50 -11.49 3.64
CA GLY A 58 1.17 -11.12 3.17
C GLY A 58 1.21 -10.09 2.04
N CYS A 59 0.10 -9.39 1.80
CA CYS A 59 -0.02 -8.50 0.64
C CYS A 59 1.04 -7.39 0.56
N PHE A 60 1.35 -6.78 1.71
CA PHE A 60 2.36 -5.75 1.94
C PHE A 60 2.41 -5.47 3.46
N VAL A 61 3.47 -4.82 3.94
CA VAL A 61 3.65 -4.47 5.34
C VAL A 61 3.88 -2.97 5.48
N LEU A 62 3.17 -2.39 6.43
CA LEU A 62 3.41 -1.06 6.96
C LEU A 62 4.22 -1.19 8.25
N GLY A 63 5.53 -0.96 8.19
CA GLY A 63 6.40 -1.11 9.34
C GLY A 63 6.21 -0.01 10.37
N ASN A 64 6.48 -0.31 11.64
CA ASN A 64 6.34 0.65 12.74
C ASN A 64 7.35 1.80 12.65
N GLU A 65 8.46 1.59 11.93
CA GLU A 65 9.49 2.61 11.69
C GLU A 65 9.19 3.46 10.45
N LYS A 66 7.97 3.34 9.89
CA LYS A 66 7.47 4.03 8.68
C LYS A 66 8.14 3.55 7.38
N ASP A 67 8.79 2.40 7.45
CA ASP A 67 9.26 1.59 6.34
C ASP A 67 8.10 0.80 5.71
N ILE A 68 8.28 0.35 4.46
CA ILE A 68 7.32 -0.49 3.75
C ILE A 68 8.00 -1.72 3.19
N LEU A 69 7.28 -2.85 3.24
CA LEU A 69 7.53 -4.00 2.37
C LEU A 69 6.34 -4.16 1.42
N LEU A 70 6.58 -4.33 0.13
CA LEU A 70 5.52 -4.52 -0.88
C LEU A 70 6.01 -5.36 -2.07
N TYR A 71 5.07 -5.96 -2.80
CA TYR A 71 5.32 -6.58 -4.11
C TYR A 71 5.15 -5.54 -5.22
N VAL A 72 6.25 -5.13 -5.84
CA VAL A 72 6.26 -4.02 -6.82
C VAL A 72 5.87 -4.54 -8.20
N THR A 73 4.63 -4.30 -8.63
CA THR A 73 4.13 -4.72 -9.95
C THR A 73 4.49 -3.74 -11.04
N HIS A 74 4.62 -2.44 -10.73
CA HIS A 74 5.03 -1.44 -11.69
C HIS A 74 5.97 -0.41 -11.06
N GLU A 75 6.83 0.16 -11.88
CA GLU A 75 7.75 1.22 -11.51
C GLU A 75 7.67 2.38 -12.49
N LYS A 76 7.82 3.59 -11.98
CA LYS A 76 7.92 4.80 -12.78
C LYS A 76 9.21 5.53 -12.44
N ALA A 77 10.05 5.75 -13.44
CA ALA A 77 11.30 6.45 -13.27
C ALA A 77 11.10 7.94 -12.94
N ALA A 78 12.09 8.56 -12.31
CA ALA A 78 12.05 9.98 -11.98
C ALA A 78 11.90 10.83 -13.25
N GLY A 79 10.89 11.72 -13.26
CA GLY A 79 10.58 12.58 -14.40
C GLY A 79 9.91 11.89 -15.59
N SER A 80 9.67 10.58 -15.53
CA SER A 80 8.93 9.85 -16.57
C SER A 80 7.42 9.90 -16.30
N THR A 81 6.64 9.88 -17.37
CA THR A 81 5.18 9.66 -17.35
C THR A 81 4.82 8.18 -17.41
N ASP A 82 5.76 7.32 -17.79
CA ASP A 82 5.48 5.96 -18.26
C ASP A 82 5.69 4.96 -17.12
N TRP A 83 4.73 4.06 -16.97
CA TRP A 83 4.82 2.93 -16.05
C TRP A 83 5.50 1.75 -16.75
N LYS A 84 6.48 1.15 -16.08
CA LYS A 84 7.12 -0.09 -16.48
C LYS A 84 6.61 -1.23 -15.61
N ALA A 85 5.96 -2.22 -16.22
CA ALA A 85 5.54 -3.43 -15.53
C ALA A 85 6.77 -4.28 -15.13
N CYS A 86 6.76 -4.76 -13.90
CA CYS A 86 7.71 -5.72 -13.36
C CYS A 86 7.13 -7.12 -13.55
N SER A 87 7.60 -7.85 -14.56
CA SER A 87 7.06 -9.17 -14.90
C SER A 87 7.53 -10.30 -13.96
N ASP A 88 8.58 -10.06 -13.17
CA ASP A 88 9.27 -11.10 -12.38
C ASP A 88 8.93 -11.07 -10.89
N VAL A 89 7.78 -10.49 -10.52
CA VAL A 89 7.35 -10.38 -9.12
C VAL A 89 6.94 -11.74 -8.55
N LEU A 90 6.34 -12.60 -9.37
CA LEU A 90 6.03 -13.98 -9.05
C LEU A 90 6.75 -14.87 -10.07
N HIS A 91 7.88 -15.43 -9.67
CA HIS A 91 8.65 -16.33 -10.51
C HIS A 91 8.35 -17.78 -10.14
N GLU A 92 8.01 -18.63 -11.12
CA GLU A 92 7.59 -20.02 -10.88
C GLU A 92 8.63 -20.85 -10.12
N THR A 93 9.92 -20.58 -10.36
CA THR A 93 11.02 -21.34 -9.75
C THR A 93 11.60 -20.66 -8.50
N TRP A 94 11.52 -19.33 -8.41
CA TRP A 94 12.21 -18.57 -7.36
C TRP A 94 11.28 -18.00 -6.29
N GLY A 95 9.97 -18.02 -6.55
CA GLY A 95 8.96 -17.52 -5.64
C GLY A 95 8.65 -16.04 -5.84
N ALA A 96 8.21 -15.39 -4.77
CA ALA A 96 7.72 -14.02 -4.81
C ALA A 96 8.81 -13.01 -4.42
N LEU A 97 9.00 -11.97 -5.24
CA LEU A 97 9.96 -10.89 -5.01
C LEU A 97 9.32 -9.77 -4.19
N ALA A 98 9.61 -9.74 -2.90
CA ALA A 98 9.23 -8.65 -2.02
C ALA A 98 10.29 -7.55 -2.03
N THR A 99 9.86 -6.30 -2.08
CA THR A 99 10.72 -5.11 -2.05
C THR A 99 10.58 -4.41 -0.71
N TYR A 100 11.70 -4.21 -0.03
CA TYR A 100 11.78 -3.37 1.16
C TYR A 100 12.19 -1.94 0.79
N VAL A 101 11.46 -0.96 1.30
CA VAL A 101 11.74 0.47 1.14
C VAL A 101 11.93 1.08 2.53
N PRO A 102 13.14 1.53 2.88
CA PRO A 102 13.39 2.13 4.18
C PRO A 102 12.74 3.52 4.27
N ALA A 103 12.35 3.89 5.49
CA ALA A 103 11.58 5.12 5.76
C ALA A 103 12.28 6.39 5.28
N ASP A 104 13.62 6.42 5.30
CA ASP A 104 14.43 7.56 4.87
C ASP A 104 14.40 7.77 3.35
N GLN A 105 13.96 6.80 2.56
CA GLN A 105 13.83 6.90 1.10
C GLN A 105 12.41 7.26 0.66
N ILE A 106 11.42 7.11 1.55
CA ILE A 106 10.01 7.36 1.26
C ILE A 106 9.73 8.86 1.37
N ALA A 107 9.20 9.45 0.29
CA ALA A 107 8.69 10.82 0.28
C ALA A 107 7.20 10.86 0.61
N ARG A 108 6.43 9.90 0.09
CA ARG A 108 4.97 9.81 0.28
C ARG A 108 4.49 8.40 0.00
N VAL A 109 3.45 7.97 0.71
CA VAL A 109 2.70 6.76 0.38
C VAL A 109 1.24 7.10 0.14
N GLN A 110 0.65 6.46 -0.87
CA GLN A 110 -0.78 6.54 -1.13
C GLN A 110 -1.34 5.13 -1.22
N VAL A 111 -2.45 4.89 -0.54
CA VAL A 111 -3.15 3.61 -0.58
C VAL A 111 -4.53 3.85 -1.13
N ARG A 112 -4.85 3.21 -2.26
CA ARG A 112 -6.21 3.20 -2.78
C ARG A 112 -6.96 2.01 -2.20
N ARG A 113 -8.17 2.27 -1.72
CA ARG A 113 -9.05 1.27 -1.14
C ARG A 113 -10.38 1.22 -1.88
N THR A 114 -10.95 0.03 -1.96
CA THR A 114 -12.23 -0.28 -2.62
C THR A 114 -13.12 -1.12 -1.71
N ARG A 115 -14.43 -1.06 -1.92
CA ARG A 115 -15.38 -1.99 -1.27
C ARG A 115 -15.53 -3.31 -2.03
N PHE A 116 -15.05 -3.37 -3.27
CA PHE A 116 -15.11 -4.55 -4.11
C PHE A 116 -13.90 -5.44 -3.84
N LYS A 117 -14.13 -6.73 -3.56
CA LYS A 117 -13.05 -7.69 -3.29
C LYS A 117 -12.23 -8.01 -4.54
N GLU A 118 -12.88 -7.97 -5.70
CA GLU A 118 -12.23 -8.15 -7.00
C GLU A 118 -11.80 -6.77 -7.52
N ALA A 119 -10.50 -6.59 -7.75
CA ALA A 119 -9.97 -5.40 -8.40
C ALA A 119 -10.55 -5.35 -9.83
N ARG A 120 -11.31 -4.30 -10.15
CA ARG A 120 -11.61 -4.00 -11.54
C ARG A 120 -10.30 -3.60 -12.19
N VAL A 121 -9.77 -4.44 -13.08
CA VAL A 121 -8.69 -4.06 -14.01
C VAL A 121 -9.15 -2.79 -14.70
N LEU A 122 -8.34 -1.73 -14.62
CA LEU A 122 -8.64 -0.50 -15.35
C LEU A 122 -8.66 -0.85 -16.85
N PRO A 123 -9.67 -0.40 -17.62
CA PRO A 123 -9.64 -0.61 -19.06
C PRO A 123 -8.38 0.04 -19.63
N GLU A 124 -7.64 -0.71 -20.45
CA GLU A 124 -6.59 -0.14 -21.28
C GLU A 124 -7.24 0.89 -22.22
N GLU A 125 -6.78 2.15 -22.17
CA GLU A 125 -7.16 3.20 -23.14
C GLU A 125 -6.37 3.05 -24.44
#